data_AF-A0AAV9E3I5-F1
#
_entry.id   AF-A0AAV9E3I5-F1
#
_cell.length_a   1.000
_cell.length_b   1.000
_cell.length_c   1.000
_cell.angle_alpha   90.00
_cell.angle_beta   90.00
_cell.angle_gamma   90.00
#
_symmetry.space_group_name_H-M   'P 1'
#
loop_
_entity.id
_entity.type
_entity.pdbx_description
1 polymer ?
#
loop_
_entity_poly.entity_id
_entity_poly.type
_entity_poly.pdbx_seq_one_letter_code
_entity_poly.pdbx_strand_id
1 'polypeptide(L)'
;MENLNLRADAVKHTCSLSIRAHSSPPFVLDGAFDPSLAIFAFAGSSGPNSDDDGWFSGEEGGSLFGEVEIDSSICPSLRGVGSDEAASVYGAFQSRFKRILNDSSLEHEVLFRIRSSIRLC
;
A
#
# COMPACT_ATOMS: atom_id res chain seq x y z
N MET A 1 11.27 -18.11 -14.61
CA MET A 1 10.21 -17.76 -13.65
C MET A 1 10.83 -17.86 -12.28
N GLU A 2 10.97 -16.73 -11.58
CA GLU A 2 11.51 -16.72 -10.22
C GLU A 2 10.51 -17.39 -9.27
N ASN A 3 11.00 -18.32 -8.45
CA ASN A 3 10.20 -18.92 -7.40
C ASN A 3 10.28 -17.97 -6.20
N LEU A 4 9.19 -17.24 -5.93
CA LEU A 4 9.14 -16.23 -4.86
C LEU A 4 9.22 -16.85 -3.45
N ASN A 5 9.38 -18.18 -3.33
CA ASN A 5 9.45 -18.94 -2.08
C ASN A 5 8.30 -18.61 -1.11
N LEU A 6 7.14 -18.24 -1.64
CA LEU A 6 5.95 -17.96 -0.85
C LEU A 6 5.26 -19.27 -0.47
N ARG A 7 4.95 -19.43 0.82
CA ARG A 7 4.20 -20.59 1.30
C ARG A 7 2.76 -20.51 0.80
N ALA A 8 2.24 -21.63 0.29
CA ALA A 8 0.90 -21.67 -0.29
C ALA A 8 -0.24 -21.36 0.72
N ASP A 9 -0.03 -21.67 2.00
CA ASP A 9 -0.94 -21.32 3.08
C ASP A 9 -0.97 -19.81 3.36
N ALA A 10 0.20 -19.16 3.35
CA ALA A 10 0.31 -17.71 3.48
C ALA A 10 -0.44 -16.99 2.35
N VAL A 11 -0.30 -17.45 1.09
CA VAL A 11 -1.00 -16.86 -0.06
C VAL A 11 -2.53 -16.94 0.11
N LYS A 12 -3.04 -18.12 0.51
CA LYS A 12 -4.49 -18.29 0.75
C LYS A 12 -4.98 -17.38 1.88
N HIS A 13 -4.21 -17.29 2.96
CA HIS A 13 -4.53 -16.45 4.10
C HIS A 13 -4.56 -14.96 3.73
N THR A 14 -3.54 -14.47 3.02
CA THR A 14 -3.49 -13.08 2.54
C THR A 14 -4.66 -12.75 1.62
N CYS A 15 -5.10 -13.69 0.76
CA CYS A 15 -6.27 -13.50 -0.10
C CYS A 15 -7.55 -13.28 0.72
N SER A 16 -7.77 -14.10 1.75
CA SER A 16 -8.92 -13.91 2.66
C SER A 16 -8.86 -12.59 3.41
N LEU A 17 -7.67 -12.14 3.82
CA LEU A 17 -7.48 -10.84 4.46
C LEU A 17 -7.78 -9.67 3.52
N SER A 18 -7.35 -9.74 2.26
CA SER A 18 -7.66 -8.70 1.25
C SER A 18 -9.17 -8.53 1.05
N ILE A 19 -9.92 -9.63 1.01
CA ILE A 19 -11.40 -9.58 0.92
C ILE A 19 -11.98 -8.93 2.17
N ARG A 20 -11.51 -9.33 3.36
CA ARG A 20 -11.99 -8.77 4.64
C ARG A 20 -11.68 -7.28 4.80
N ALA A 21 -10.58 -6.79 4.22
CA ALA A 21 -10.18 -5.39 4.32
C ALA A 21 -11.25 -4.42 3.78
N HIS A 22 -12.08 -4.86 2.83
CA HIS A 22 -13.22 -4.07 2.33
C HIS A 22 -14.27 -3.74 3.40
N SER A 23 -14.33 -4.47 4.51
CA SER A 23 -15.26 -4.22 5.61
C SER A 23 -14.60 -3.51 6.80
N SER A 24 -13.33 -3.14 6.71
CA SER A 24 -12.56 -2.55 7.81
C SER A 24 -11.50 -1.57 7.29
N PRO A 25 -11.90 -0.40 6.78
CA PRO A 25 -10.96 0.64 6.39
C PRO A 25 -10.23 1.21 7.62
N PRO A 26 -8.98 1.70 7.48
CA PRO A 26 -8.22 1.82 6.23
C PRO A 26 -7.42 0.55 5.86
N PHE A 27 -7.20 -0.36 6.79
CA PHE A 27 -6.52 -1.64 6.58
C PHE A 27 -6.87 -2.67 7.67
N VAL A 28 -6.58 -3.94 7.41
CA VAL A 28 -6.61 -5.04 8.39
C VAL A 28 -5.19 -5.50 8.67
N LEU A 29 -4.84 -5.61 9.95
CA LEU A 29 -3.58 -6.19 10.42
C LEU A 29 -3.81 -7.59 10.97
N ASP A 30 -3.04 -8.56 10.49
CA ASP A 30 -2.92 -9.88 11.08
C ASP A 30 -1.46 -10.19 11.44
N GLY A 31 -1.20 -10.37 12.73
CA GLY A 31 0.09 -10.82 13.24
C GLY A 31 0.00 -12.14 14.03
N ALA A 32 -1.14 -12.84 13.94
CA ALA A 32 -1.38 -14.11 14.65
C ALA A 32 -1.19 -15.33 13.75
N PHE A 33 -1.27 -15.16 12.42
CA PHE A 33 -1.10 -16.24 11.45
C PHE A 33 0.26 -16.94 11.55
N ASP A 34 1.35 -16.17 11.61
CA ASP A 34 2.70 -16.69 11.71
C ASP A 34 3.55 -15.71 12.55
N PRO A 35 4.29 -16.17 13.57
CA PRO A 35 5.09 -15.28 14.42
C PRO A 35 6.20 -14.53 13.67
N SER A 36 6.57 -14.99 12.47
CA SER A 36 7.56 -14.33 11.60
C SER A 36 6.95 -13.33 10.62
N LEU A 37 5.61 -13.22 10.55
CA LEU A 37 4.92 -12.38 9.58
C LEU A 37 3.94 -11.41 10.26
N ALA A 38 3.94 -10.17 9.79
CA ALA A 38 2.86 -9.21 10.01
C ALA A 38 2.25 -8.85 8.65
N ILE A 39 0.97 -9.14 8.47
CA ILE A 39 0.26 -8.94 7.20
C ILE A 39 -0.65 -7.73 7.32
N PHE A 40 -0.41 -6.74 6.48
CA PHE A 40 -1.27 -5.56 6.32
C PHE A 40 -2.04 -5.70 5.02
N ALA A 41 -3.37 -5.80 5.11
CA ALA A 41 -4.25 -5.92 3.96
C ALA A 41 -5.07 -4.63 3.78
N PHE A 42 -5.06 -4.09 2.58
CA PHE A 42 -5.78 -2.87 2.22
C PHE A 42 -6.99 -3.22 1.36
N ALA A 43 -8.10 -2.52 1.55
CA ALA A 43 -9.26 -2.67 0.68
C ALA A 43 -8.91 -2.23 -0.76
N GLY A 44 -9.42 -2.90 -1.78
CA GLY A 44 -9.44 -2.35 -3.13
C GLY A 44 -10.44 -1.18 -3.25
N SER A 45 -10.26 -0.31 -4.24
CA SER A 45 -11.29 0.68 -4.62
C SER A 45 -12.22 0.07 -5.68
N SER A 46 -13.53 0.19 -5.47
CA SER A 46 -14.58 -0.39 -6.31
C SER A 46 -15.01 0.60 -7.40
N GLY A 47 -14.18 0.77 -8.43
CA GLY A 47 -14.55 1.43 -9.68
C GLY A 47 -14.49 2.97 -9.67
N PRO A 48 -14.64 3.60 -10.86
CA PRO A 48 -14.37 5.02 -11.09
C PRO A 48 -15.32 5.99 -10.35
N ASN A 49 -16.47 5.50 -9.86
CA ASN A 49 -17.56 6.31 -9.31
C ASN A 49 -17.93 5.92 -7.87
N SER A 50 -17.05 5.23 -7.13
CA SER A 50 -17.28 5.05 -5.70
C SER A 50 -16.83 6.30 -4.94
N ASP A 51 -17.58 6.66 -3.89
CA ASP A 51 -17.35 7.84 -3.03
C ASP A 51 -16.00 7.80 -2.26
N ASP A 52 -15.18 6.78 -2.51
CA ASP A 52 -13.94 6.46 -1.81
C ASP A 52 -12.81 6.31 -2.85
N ASP A 53 -12.22 7.44 -3.23
CA ASP A 53 -11.05 7.58 -4.10
C ASP A 53 -11.13 6.76 -5.41
N GLY A 54 -11.91 7.26 -6.38
CA GLY A 54 -12.01 6.69 -7.73
C GLY A 54 -10.65 6.54 -8.42
N TRP A 55 -10.55 5.58 -9.36
CA TRP A 55 -9.29 5.24 -10.06
C TRP A 55 -8.70 6.41 -10.88
N PHE A 56 -9.51 7.45 -11.13
CA PHE A 56 -9.10 8.67 -11.80
C PHE A 56 -9.33 9.87 -10.89
N SER A 57 -8.25 10.56 -10.56
CA SER A 57 -8.29 11.93 -10.08
C SER A 57 -8.58 12.80 -11.30
N GLY A 58 -9.87 12.93 -11.65
CA GLY A 58 -10.32 13.67 -12.83
C GLY A 58 -10.03 15.16 -12.67
N GLU A 59 -8.80 15.58 -12.89
CA GLU A 59 -8.45 16.98 -13.05
C GLU A 59 -8.70 17.36 -14.52
N GLU A 60 -9.57 18.34 -14.76
CA GLU A 60 -9.75 18.89 -16.12
C GLU A 60 -8.42 19.53 -16.57
N GLY A 61 -7.75 18.89 -17.54
CA GLY A 61 -6.40 19.26 -18.00
C GLY A 61 -5.25 18.40 -17.45
N GLY A 62 -5.56 17.34 -16.68
CA GLY A 62 -4.58 16.35 -16.21
C GLY A 62 -4.16 15.33 -17.27
N SER A 63 -3.21 14.45 -16.92
CA SER A 63 -2.70 13.43 -17.85
C SER A 63 -3.77 12.42 -18.29
N LEU A 64 -3.64 11.93 -19.53
CA LEU A 64 -4.58 11.01 -20.18
C LEU A 64 -4.76 9.67 -19.42
N PHE A 65 -3.77 9.27 -18.61
CA PHE A 65 -3.84 8.04 -17.80
C PHE A 65 -3.89 8.31 -16.28
N GLY A 66 -4.09 9.57 -15.87
CA GLY A 66 -4.19 9.95 -14.44
C GLY A 66 -2.88 9.81 -13.67
N GLU A 67 -1.75 9.76 -14.37
CA GLU A 67 -0.42 9.70 -13.79
C GLU A 67 0.06 11.06 -13.28
N VAL A 68 0.82 11.02 -12.20
CA VAL A 68 1.49 12.15 -11.56
C VAL A 68 2.92 11.75 -11.22
N GLU A 69 3.81 12.72 -11.06
CA GLU A 69 5.13 12.46 -10.49
C GLU A 69 4.99 12.02 -9.01
N ILE A 70 5.81 11.05 -8.63
CA ILE A 70 5.82 10.56 -7.25
C ILE A 70 6.33 11.64 -6.30
N ASP A 71 5.70 11.74 -5.14
CA ASP A 71 6.17 12.64 -4.09
C ASP A 71 7.51 12.16 -3.53
N SER A 72 8.59 12.82 -3.96
CA SER A 72 9.96 12.50 -3.56
C SER A 72 10.22 12.68 -2.05
N SER A 73 9.38 13.42 -1.32
CA SER A 73 9.47 13.52 0.14
C SER A 73 9.06 12.21 0.83
N ILE A 74 8.23 11.39 0.17
CA ILE A 74 7.76 10.10 0.67
C ILE A 74 8.61 8.95 0.13
N CYS A 75 8.94 8.99 -1.16
CA CYS A 75 9.69 7.94 -1.84
C CYS A 75 10.92 8.50 -2.58
N PRO A 76 11.96 8.95 -1.86
CA PRO A 76 13.12 9.60 -2.46
C PRO A 76 13.94 8.68 -3.38
N SER A 77 13.80 7.37 -3.24
CA SER A 77 14.51 6.37 -4.05
C SER A 77 13.82 6.05 -5.37
N LEU A 78 12.56 6.45 -5.57
CA LEU A 78 11.81 6.18 -6.79
C LEU A 78 12.10 7.25 -7.85
N ARG A 79 13.36 7.28 -8.29
CA ARG A 79 13.88 8.19 -9.33
C ARG A 79 15.04 7.55 -10.10
N GLY A 80 15.30 8.04 -11.30
CA GLY A 80 16.42 7.59 -12.13
C GLY A 80 17.78 7.95 -11.52
N VAL A 81 18.69 6.98 -11.40
CA VAL A 81 20.06 7.25 -10.96
C VAL A 81 20.82 7.93 -12.09
N GLY A 82 21.13 9.22 -11.91
CA GLY A 82 21.89 10.05 -12.87
C GLY A 82 21.05 11.03 -13.69
N SER A 83 19.76 10.78 -13.88
CA SER A 83 18.82 11.75 -14.46
C SER A 83 18.07 12.56 -13.40
N ASP A 84 17.99 12.06 -12.17
CA ASP A 84 17.17 12.62 -11.07
C ASP A 84 15.67 12.78 -11.39
N GLU A 85 15.21 12.18 -12.50
CA GLU A 85 13.81 12.18 -12.92
C GLU A 85 12.98 11.29 -11.98
N ALA A 86 11.89 11.86 -11.44
CA ALA A 86 10.98 11.15 -10.55
C ALA A 86 10.14 10.12 -11.30
N ALA A 87 9.83 8.99 -10.66
CA ALA A 87 8.93 8.00 -11.23
C ALA A 87 7.49 8.54 -11.34
N SER A 88 6.77 8.14 -12.39
CA SER A 88 5.33 8.41 -12.52
C SER A 88 4.49 7.31 -11.89
N VAL A 89 3.42 7.69 -11.18
CA VAL A 89 2.46 6.78 -10.53
C VAL A 89 1.02 7.26 -10.75
N TYR A 90 0.04 6.38 -10.53
CA TYR A 90 -1.36 6.79 -10.55
C TYR A 90 -1.67 7.76 -9.40
N GLY A 91 -2.18 8.96 -9.73
CA GLY A 91 -2.45 10.02 -8.76
C GLY A 91 -3.46 9.62 -7.68
N ALA A 92 -4.48 8.85 -8.05
CA ALA A 92 -5.46 8.31 -7.11
C ALA A 92 -4.81 7.40 -6.06
N PHE A 93 -3.90 6.52 -6.47
CA PHE A 93 -3.22 5.59 -5.56
C PHE A 93 -2.22 6.31 -4.67
N GLN A 94 -1.48 7.29 -5.20
CA GLN A 94 -0.61 8.14 -4.39
C GLN A 94 -1.40 8.90 -3.33
N SER A 95 -2.52 9.54 -3.70
CA SER A 95 -3.37 10.29 -2.78
C SER A 95 -3.93 9.41 -1.67
N ARG A 96 -4.43 8.22 -2.03
CA ARG A 96 -4.93 7.24 -1.06
C ARG A 96 -3.84 6.73 -0.14
N PHE A 97 -2.64 6.44 -0.66
CA PHE A 97 -1.49 6.03 0.15
C PHE A 97 -1.10 7.12 1.15
N LYS A 98 -1.03 8.38 0.71
CA LYS A 98 -0.79 9.54 1.59
C LYS A 98 -1.82 9.65 2.70
N ARG A 99 -3.12 9.51 2.37
CA ARG A 99 -4.21 9.53 3.36
C ARG A 99 -4.05 8.40 4.39
N ILE A 100 -3.78 7.18 3.94
CA ILE A 100 -3.55 6.04 4.85
C ILE A 100 -2.32 6.31 5.74
N LEU A 101 -1.23 6.83 5.18
CA LEU A 101 -0.02 7.08 5.95
C LEU A 101 -0.22 8.15 7.03
N ASN A 102 -0.93 9.24 6.71
CA ASN A 102 -1.11 10.38 7.60
C ASN A 102 -2.27 10.23 8.58
N ASP A 103 -3.36 9.58 8.17
CA ASP A 103 -4.63 9.60 8.90
C ASP A 103 -4.95 8.27 9.61
N SER A 104 -4.02 7.29 9.58
CA SER A 104 -4.21 5.98 10.21
C SER A 104 -3.09 5.61 11.18
N SER A 105 -3.25 4.49 11.89
CA SER A 105 -2.21 3.93 12.76
C SER A 105 -1.14 3.11 12.01
N LEU A 106 -1.13 3.12 10.67
CA LEU A 106 -0.26 2.24 9.87
C LEU A 106 1.22 2.38 10.25
N GLU A 107 1.76 3.60 10.29
CA GLU A 107 3.17 3.83 10.62
C GLU A 107 3.51 3.28 12.02
N HIS A 108 2.65 3.57 13.00
CA HIS A 108 2.84 3.11 14.37
C HIS A 108 2.85 1.59 14.46
N GLU A 109 1.88 0.92 13.83
CA GLU A 109 1.78 -0.54 13.81
C GLU A 109 2.98 -1.19 13.12
N VAL A 110 3.40 -0.68 11.95
CA VAL A 110 4.58 -1.19 11.24
C VAL A 110 5.84 -1.07 12.12
N LEU A 111 6.09 0.10 12.70
CA LEU A 111 7.25 0.33 13.58
C LEU A 111 7.19 -0.55 14.83
N PHE A 112 6.01 -0.74 15.43
CA PHE A 112 5.82 -1.62 16.57
C PHE A 112 6.20 -3.07 16.23
N ARG A 113 5.77 -3.58 15.06
CA ARG A 113 6.06 -4.96 14.63
C ARG A 113 7.54 -5.18 14.31
N ILE A 114 8.18 -4.22 13.65
CA ILE A 114 9.62 -4.26 13.37
C ILE A 114 10.40 -4.33 14.69
N ARG A 115 10.10 -3.46 15.65
CA ARG A 115 10.80 -3.40 16.94
C ARG A 115 10.54 -4.62 17.81
N SER A 116 9.32 -5.16 17.78
CA SER A 116 8.97 -6.37 18.53
C SER A 116 9.71 -7.61 18.03
N SER A 117 10.03 -7.66 16.73
CA SER A 117 10.83 -8.74 16.14
C SER A 117 12.30 -8.68 16.56
N ILE A 118 12.85 -7.48 16.80
CA ILE A 118 14.26 -7.29 17.21
C ILE A 118 14.51 -7.71 18.67
N ARG A 119 13.50 -7.61 19.55
CA ARG A 119 13.63 -7.96 20.98
C ARG A 119 13.67 -9.47 21.27
N LEU A 120 13.50 -10.31 20.27
CA LEU A 120 13.52 -11.78 20.38
C LEU A 120 14.86 -12.39 19.94
N CYS A 121 15.87 -11.58 19.63
CA CYS A 121 17.24 -11.98 19.29
C CYS A 121 18.23 -11.58 20.38
#